data_AF-A0A8T6PK17-F1
#
_entry.id   AF-A0A8T6PK17-F1
#
_cell.length_a   1.000
_cell.length_b   1.000
_cell.length_c   1.000
_cell.angle_alpha   90.00
_cell.angle_beta   90.00
_cell.angle_gamma   90.00
#
_symmetry.space_group_name_H-M   'P 1'
#
loop_
_entity.id
_entity.type
_entity.pdbx_description
1 polymer ?
#
loop_
_entity_poly.entity_id
_entity_poly.type
_entity_poly.pdbx_seq_one_letter_code
_entity_poly.pdbx_strand_id
1 'polypeptide(L)'
;MRNYQVLDSASVQNHILRLRTAENNPEQPWLSMSREGAFLSLSTSFGPLEIALRLNYDNFTKRLQQLHPVPGLATTRQVGTANSYIALGLTDNQHLVMIPTIVTDASGRISFNLLATTPVYRAMLDWLGVKIDP
;
A
#
# COMPACT_ATOMS: atom_id res chain seq x y z
N MET A 1 5.15 18.63 7.22
CA MET A 1 4.62 17.37 7.78
C MET A 1 3.71 16.75 6.73
N ARG A 2 3.76 15.42 6.47
CA ARG A 2 2.85 14.78 5.51
C ARG A 2 1.60 14.30 6.24
N ASN A 3 0.43 14.50 5.64
CA ASN A 3 -0.83 13.98 6.16
C ASN A 3 -1.02 12.56 5.62
N TYR A 4 -1.14 11.59 6.53
CA TYR A 4 -1.40 10.20 6.20
C TYR A 4 -2.87 9.89 6.41
N GLN A 5 -3.42 9.11 5.49
CA GLN A 5 -4.76 8.57 5.59
C GLN A 5 -4.72 7.18 6.20
N VAL A 6 -5.47 6.96 7.27
CA VAL A 6 -5.47 5.69 8.00
C VAL A 6 -6.46 4.72 7.35
N LEU A 7 -5.97 3.52 7.03
CA LEU A 7 -6.77 2.39 6.55
C LEU A 7 -6.87 1.39 7.70
N ASP A 8 -8.07 1.24 8.25
CA ASP A 8 -8.38 0.45 9.45
C ASP A 8 -9.43 -0.65 9.20
N SER A 9 -9.91 -0.78 7.96
CA SER A 9 -10.79 -1.85 7.51
C SER A 9 -10.21 -2.59 6.30
N ALA A 10 -10.26 -3.92 6.33
CA ALA A 10 -9.90 -4.81 5.22
C ALA A 10 -11.06 -5.73 4.87
N SER A 11 -11.31 -5.94 3.58
CA SER A 11 -12.28 -6.93 3.08
C SER A 11 -11.78 -7.62 1.82
N VAL A 12 -12.22 -8.85 1.59
CA VAL A 12 -11.92 -9.61 0.37
C VAL A 12 -13.23 -9.98 -0.32
N GLN A 13 -13.37 -9.61 -1.59
CA GLN A 13 -14.52 -9.97 -2.42
C GLN A 13 -14.03 -10.27 -3.84
N ASN A 14 -14.47 -11.38 -4.44
CA ASN A 14 -14.09 -11.77 -5.81
C ASN A 14 -12.56 -11.79 -6.03
N HIS A 15 -11.80 -12.30 -5.06
CA HIS A 15 -10.33 -12.29 -5.04
C HIS A 15 -9.66 -10.91 -5.02
N ILE A 16 -10.43 -9.84 -4.86
CA ILE A 16 -9.92 -8.47 -4.69
C ILE A 16 -9.86 -8.18 -3.19
N LEU A 17 -8.67 -7.83 -2.70
CA LEU A 17 -8.48 -7.28 -1.37
C LEU A 17 -8.71 -5.77 -1.41
N ARG A 18 -9.55 -5.26 -0.52
CA ARG A 18 -9.80 -3.82 -0.36
C ARG A 18 -9.44 -3.37 1.05
N LEU A 19 -8.61 -2.35 1.15
CA LEU A 19 -8.23 -1.65 2.36
C LEU A 19 -8.86 -0.26 2.32
N ARG A 20 -9.52 0.16 3.39
CA ARG A 20 -10.25 1.44 3.47
C ARG A 20 -10.30 1.96 4.89
N THR A 21 -10.73 3.20 5.02
CA THR A 21 -11.18 3.75 6.31
C THR A 21 -12.56 3.17 6.67
N ALA A 22 -12.81 2.92 7.96
CA ALA A 22 -14.02 2.29 8.49
C ALA A 22 -15.24 3.22 8.44
N GLU A 23 -15.03 4.53 8.39
CA GLU A 23 -16.09 5.50 8.14
C GLU A 23 -16.78 5.24 6.80
N ASN A 24 -17.96 5.86 6.60
CA ASN A 24 -18.75 5.66 5.39
C ASN A 24 -18.96 7.00 4.68
N ASN A 25 -17.89 7.50 4.09
CA ASN A 25 -17.82 8.69 3.25
C ASN A 25 -17.34 8.31 1.82
N PRO A 26 -18.01 8.77 0.74
CA PRO A 26 -17.60 8.48 -0.64
C PRO A 26 -16.24 9.06 -1.05
N GLU A 27 -15.71 10.06 -0.35
CA GLU A 27 -14.39 10.65 -0.62
C GLU A 27 -13.24 9.96 0.13
N GLN A 28 -13.49 8.79 0.72
CA GLN A 28 -12.51 8.11 1.52
C GLN A 28 -11.35 7.53 0.72
N PRO A 29 -10.15 7.54 1.31
CA PRO A 29 -9.03 6.81 0.78
C PRO A 29 -9.33 5.32 0.77
N TRP A 30 -9.01 4.68 -0.35
CA TRP A 30 -9.01 3.22 -0.41
C TRP A 30 -7.84 2.72 -1.24
N LEU A 31 -7.53 1.45 -1.04
CA LEU A 31 -6.55 0.70 -1.80
C LEU A 31 -7.16 -0.66 -2.13
N SER A 32 -7.25 -1.00 -3.41
CA SER A 32 -7.70 -2.30 -3.89
C SER A 32 -6.55 -3.03 -4.56
N MET A 33 -6.45 -4.34 -4.33
CA MET A 33 -5.42 -5.19 -4.91
C MET A 33 -6.04 -6.46 -5.49
N SER A 34 -5.52 -6.87 -6.65
CA SER A 34 -5.86 -8.13 -7.32
C SER A 34 -4.60 -8.77 -7.90
N ARG A 35 -4.52 -10.10 -7.83
CA ARG A 35 -3.42 -10.86 -8.44
C ARG A 35 -3.79 -11.25 -9.87
N GLU A 36 -2.95 -10.87 -10.82
CA GLU A 36 -3.06 -11.15 -12.25
C GLU A 36 -1.85 -11.97 -12.73
N GLY A 37 -1.85 -13.26 -12.42
CA GLY A 37 -0.73 -14.15 -12.71
C GLY A 37 0.54 -13.73 -11.95
N ALA A 38 1.55 -13.26 -12.70
CA ALA A 38 2.84 -12.79 -12.15
C ALA A 38 2.81 -11.32 -11.69
N PHE A 39 1.69 -10.62 -11.87
CA PHE A 39 1.55 -9.22 -11.51
C PHE A 39 0.52 -9.03 -10.40
N LEU A 40 0.71 -7.97 -9.63
CA LEU A 40 -0.22 -7.42 -8.67
C LEU A 40 -0.77 -6.13 -9.26
N SER A 41 -2.06 -6.11 -9.57
CA SER A 41 -2.80 -4.91 -9.91
C SER A 41 -3.20 -4.23 -8.61
N LEU A 42 -2.77 -2.98 -8.43
CA LEU A 42 -3.01 -2.17 -7.24
C LEU A 42 -3.64 -0.87 -7.71
N SER A 43 -4.78 -0.52 -7.15
CA SER A 43 -5.38 0.80 -7.34
C SER A 43 -5.52 1.47 -5.97
N THR A 44 -5.18 2.75 -5.90
CA THR A 44 -5.51 3.59 -4.75
C THR A 44 -6.22 4.85 -5.21
N SER A 45 -7.22 5.28 -4.44
CA SER A 45 -7.95 6.51 -4.74
C SER A 45 -8.20 7.33 -3.49
N PHE A 46 -8.41 8.64 -3.70
CA PHE A 46 -8.79 9.62 -2.69
C PHE A 46 -9.66 10.67 -3.39
N GLY A 47 -10.95 10.71 -3.04
CA GLY A 47 -11.94 11.48 -3.79
C GLY A 47 -11.93 11.12 -5.28
N PRO A 48 -11.83 12.11 -6.20
CA PRO A 48 -11.88 11.87 -7.65
C PRO A 48 -10.55 11.39 -8.27
N LEU A 49 -9.47 11.28 -7.49
CA LEU A 49 -8.14 10.92 -8.00
C LEU A 49 -7.85 9.45 -7.74
N GLU A 50 -7.37 8.74 -8.76
CA GLU A 50 -6.95 7.34 -8.71
C GLU A 50 -5.54 7.16 -9.30
N ILE A 51 -4.74 6.32 -8.66
CA ILE A 51 -3.49 5.79 -9.20
C ILE A 51 -3.61 4.27 -9.29
N ALA A 52 -3.48 3.74 -10.52
CA ALA A 52 -3.35 2.31 -10.76
C ALA A 52 -1.89 1.94 -11.08
N LEU A 53 -1.39 0.90 -10.40
CA LEU A 53 -0.06 0.33 -10.55
C LEU A 53 -0.16 -1.15 -10.89
N ARG A 54 0.73 -1.63 -11.76
CA ARG A 54 0.89 -3.06 -12.06
C ARG A 54 2.29 -3.49 -11.65
N LEU A 55 2.40 -4.04 -10.45
CA LEU A 55 3.67 -4.40 -9.82
C LEU A 55 4.01 -5.86 -10.10
N ASN A 56 5.29 -6.21 -10.21
CA ASN A 56 5.67 -7.63 -10.21
C ASN A 56 5.37 -8.22 -8.82
N TYR A 57 4.60 -9.30 -8.78
CA TYR A 57 4.08 -9.88 -7.54
C TYR A 57 5.21 -10.39 -6.64
N ASP A 58 6.16 -11.17 -7.19
CA ASP A 58 7.26 -11.74 -6.41
C ASP A 58 8.19 -10.67 -5.84
N ASN A 59 8.44 -9.60 -6.61
CA ASN A 59 9.22 -8.48 -6.11
C ASN A 59 8.48 -7.77 -4.96
N PHE A 60 7.18 -7.55 -5.10
CA PHE A 60 6.38 -6.91 -4.06
C PHE A 60 6.37 -7.72 -2.76
N THR A 61 6.07 -9.02 -2.84
CA THR A 61 6.05 -9.92 -1.67
C THR A 61 7.42 -10.02 -1.02
N LYS A 62 8.51 -10.18 -1.79
CA LYS A 62 9.88 -10.20 -1.26
C LYS A 62 10.24 -8.89 -0.54
N ARG A 63 9.83 -7.73 -1.05
CA ARG A 63 10.09 -6.45 -0.36
C ARG A 63 9.33 -6.34 0.95
N LEU A 64 8.09 -6.83 1.02
CA LEU A 64 7.32 -6.87 2.26
C LEU A 64 7.97 -7.76 3.31
N GLN A 65 8.49 -8.93 2.92
CA GLN A 65 9.21 -9.84 3.84
C GLN A 65 10.49 -9.24 4.40
N GLN A 66 11.12 -8.32 3.67
CA GLN A 66 12.36 -7.65 4.05
C GLN A 66 12.13 -6.34 4.82
N LEU A 67 10.87 -6.03 5.18
CA LEU A 67 10.57 -4.89 6.03
C LEU A 67 10.93 -5.22 7.47
N HIS A 68 11.62 -4.29 8.11
CA HIS A 68 11.85 -4.30 9.54
C HIS A 68 11.20 -3.06 10.16
N PRO A 69 10.65 -3.17 11.38
CA PRO A 69 10.11 -2.03 12.09
C PRO A 69 11.15 -0.91 12.24
N VAL A 70 10.76 0.32 11.91
CA VAL A 70 11.56 1.53 12.11
C VAL A 70 10.75 2.56 12.88
N PRO A 71 11.40 3.43 13.66
CA PRO A 71 10.70 4.49 14.37
C PRO A 71 10.06 5.49 13.41
N GLY A 72 8.82 5.89 13.70
CA GLY A 72 8.08 6.90 12.94
C GLY A 72 7.53 6.43 11.59
N LEU A 73 7.12 7.39 10.75
CA LEU A 73 6.41 7.15 9.48
C LEU A 73 7.37 7.17 8.27
N ALA A 74 8.48 6.45 8.37
CA ALA A 74 9.49 6.34 7.32
C ALA A 74 9.20 5.17 6.37
N THR A 75 9.66 5.29 5.12
CA THR A 75 9.65 4.18 4.15
C THR A 75 11.08 3.72 3.89
N THR A 76 11.30 2.43 3.71
CA THR A 76 12.63 1.81 3.59
C THR A 76 12.77 0.92 2.36
N ARG A 77 11.68 0.66 1.64
CA ARG A 77 11.66 -0.15 0.41
C ARG A 77 10.81 0.54 -0.65
N GLN A 78 11.09 0.24 -1.92
CA GLN A 78 10.33 0.70 -3.07
C GLN A 78 10.09 -0.46 -4.04
N VAL A 79 8.90 -0.51 -4.63
CA VAL A 79 8.53 -1.46 -5.68
C VAL A 79 7.92 -0.69 -6.85
N GLY A 80 8.43 -0.91 -8.06
CA GLY A 80 7.98 -0.21 -9.27
C GLY A 80 9.15 0.30 -10.11
N THR A 81 8.90 1.34 -10.89
CA THR A 81 9.91 2.00 -11.74
C THR A 81 10.36 3.32 -11.10
N ALA A 82 11.25 4.05 -11.79
CA ALA A 82 11.62 5.41 -11.38
C ALA A 82 10.44 6.40 -11.48
N ASN A 83 9.50 6.15 -12.39
CA ASN A 83 8.40 7.08 -12.69
C ASN A 83 7.11 6.75 -11.92
N SER A 84 6.87 5.47 -11.61
CA SER A 84 5.68 5.04 -10.89
C SER A 84 6.04 3.90 -9.92
N TYR A 85 5.83 4.13 -8.63
CA TYR A 85 6.22 3.19 -7.59
C TYR A 85 5.34 3.27 -6.36
N ILE A 86 5.44 2.25 -5.51
CA ILE A 86 4.96 2.28 -4.13
C ILE A 86 6.18 2.23 -3.19
N ALA A 87 6.30 3.23 -2.32
CA ALA A 87 7.25 3.19 -1.20
C ALA A 87 6.57 2.54 0.02
N LEU A 88 7.31 1.69 0.72
CA LEU A 88 6.82 0.84 1.79
C LEU A 88 7.68 1.03 3.05
N GLY A 89 7.04 1.04 4.21
CA GLY A 89 7.70 1.07 5.51
C GLY A 89 6.85 0.39 6.56
N LEU A 90 7.49 -0.13 7.61
CA LEU A 90 6.82 -0.76 8.74
C LEU A 90 7.21 0.01 10.01
N THR A 91 6.22 0.48 10.77
CA THR A 91 6.49 1.18 12.02
C THR A 91 6.78 0.19 13.16
N ASP A 92 7.34 0.68 14.26
CA ASP A 92 7.41 0.01 15.57
C ASP A 92 6.08 -0.60 16.03
N ASN A 93 4.97 0.12 15.82
CA ASN A 93 3.61 -0.37 16.10
C ASN A 93 3.05 -1.35 15.03
N GLN A 94 3.89 -1.86 14.12
CA GLN A 94 3.47 -2.73 13.02
C GLN A 94 2.39 -2.12 12.11
N HIS A 95 2.38 -0.79 11.95
CA HIS A 95 1.56 -0.15 10.92
C HIS A 95 2.35 -0.13 9.61
N LEU A 96 1.69 -0.45 8.51
CA LEU A 96 2.30 -0.41 7.19
C LEU A 96 2.09 0.98 6.58
N VAL A 97 3.20 1.68 6.36
CA VAL A 97 3.24 2.93 5.60
C VAL A 97 3.32 2.59 4.12
N MET A 98 2.39 3.11 3.32
CA MET A 98 2.33 2.91 1.87
C MET A 98 2.22 4.25 1.17
N ILE A 99 3.09 4.49 0.18
CA ILE A 99 3.08 5.74 -0.60
C ILE A 99 3.13 5.43 -2.10
N PRO A 100 1.99 5.14 -2.73
CA PRO A 100 1.87 5.10 -4.18
C PRO A 100 2.19 6.48 -4.75
N THR A 101 3.09 6.52 -5.72
CA THR A 101 3.65 7.75 -6.27
C THR A 101 3.78 7.66 -7.78
N ILE A 102 3.32 8.69 -8.46
CA ILE A 102 3.67 9.00 -9.85
C ILE A 102 4.56 10.24 -9.83
N VAL A 103 5.74 10.13 -10.43
CA VAL A 103 6.66 11.25 -10.66
C VAL A 103 6.21 11.95 -11.93
N THR A 104 6.01 13.26 -11.86
CA THR A 104 5.65 14.11 -13.00
C THR A 104 6.90 14.85 -13.50
N ASP A 105 6.75 15.68 -14.53
CA ASP A 105 7.83 16.50 -15.06
C ASP A 105 8.31 17.59 -14.07
N ALA A 106 9.43 18.23 -14.44
CA ALA A 106 10.19 19.25 -13.70
C ALA A 106 10.19 19.14 -12.15
N SER A 107 10.23 17.91 -11.64
CA SER A 107 10.42 17.50 -10.23
C SER A 107 9.15 17.37 -9.36
N GLY A 108 7.95 17.46 -9.95
CA GLY A 108 6.70 17.20 -9.23
C GLY A 108 6.45 15.71 -8.97
N ARG A 109 5.60 15.41 -7.99
CA ARG A 109 5.02 14.06 -7.84
C ARG A 109 3.62 14.11 -7.26
N ILE A 110 2.79 13.17 -7.69
CA ILE A 110 1.48 12.90 -7.10
C ILE A 110 1.64 11.66 -6.22
N SER A 111 1.37 11.81 -4.93
CA SER A 111 1.53 10.74 -3.94
C SER A 111 0.33 10.65 -3.01
N PHE A 112 -0.05 9.43 -2.68
CA PHE A 112 -1.11 9.13 -1.71
C PHE A 112 -0.41 8.56 -0.48
N ASN A 113 -0.42 9.27 0.65
CA ASN A 113 0.24 8.79 1.86
C ASN A 113 -0.77 7.98 2.68
N LEU A 114 -0.64 6.66 2.68
CA LEU A 114 -1.55 5.74 3.34
C LEU A 114 -0.85 5.07 4.53
N LEU A 115 -1.60 4.80 5.58
CA LEU A 115 -1.14 4.09 6.78
C LEU A 115 -2.14 2.98 7.11
N ALA A 116 -1.78 1.72 6.87
CA ALA A 116 -2.60 0.60 7.28
C ALA A 116 -2.31 0.21 8.74
N THR A 117 -3.37 0.04 9.54
CA THR A 117 -3.25 -0.44 10.92
C THR A 117 -2.73 -1.87 10.97
N THR A 118 -2.24 -2.33 12.11
CA THR A 118 -1.71 -3.69 12.27
C THR A 118 -2.69 -4.79 11.81
N PRO A 119 -4.00 -4.75 12.18
CA PRO A 119 -4.94 -5.77 11.72
C PRO A 119 -5.11 -5.78 10.19
N VAL A 120 -5.18 -4.60 9.57
CA VAL A 120 -5.32 -4.44 8.12
C VAL A 120 -4.05 -4.89 7.39
N TYR A 121 -2.89 -4.54 7.92
CA TYR A 121 -1.60 -5.00 7.41
C TYR A 121 -1.50 -6.53 7.44
N ARG A 122 -1.89 -7.19 8.54
CA ARG A 122 -1.89 -8.65 8.64
C ARG A 122 -2.85 -9.31 7.65
N ALA A 123 -4.07 -8.79 7.54
CA ALA A 123 -5.04 -9.27 6.54
C ALA A 123 -4.49 -9.17 5.10
N MET A 124 -3.72 -8.12 4.80
CA MET A 124 -3.05 -7.97 3.52
C MET A 124 -1.97 -9.02 3.29
N LEU A 125 -1.12 -9.28 4.29
CA LEU A 125 -0.07 -10.31 4.21
C LEU A 125 -0.66 -11.71 3.99
N ASP A 126 -1.73 -12.03 4.71
CA ASP A 126 -2.43 -13.31 4.60
C ASP A 126 -3.00 -13.50 3.20
N TRP A 127 -3.65 -12.47 2.65
CA TRP A 127 -4.16 -12.50 1.27
C TRP A 127 -3.04 -12.65 0.24
N LEU A 128 -1.88 -12.04 0.48
CA LEU A 128 -0.69 -12.20 -0.38
C LEU A 128 0.01 -13.55 -0.18
N GLY A 129 -0.36 -14.37 0.81
CA GLY A 129 0.36 -15.59 1.16
C GLY A 129 1.81 -15.34 1.64
N VAL A 130 2.08 -14.14 2.16
CA VAL A 130 3.42 -13.75 2.63
C VAL A 130 3.65 -14.34 4.01
N LYS A 131 4.63 -15.25 4.12
CA LYS A 131 5.11 -15.75 5.40
C LYS A 131 6.17 -14.78 5.94
N ILE A 132 5.95 -14.27 7.15
CA ILE A 132 6.93 -13.49 7.92
C ILE A 132 7.43 -14.40 9.04
N ASP A 133 8.73 -14.66 9.06
CA ASP A 133 9.34 -15.37 10.19
C ASP A 133 9.31 -14.45 11.43
N PRO A 134 8.97 -14.99 12.61
CA PRO A 134 8.83 -14.21 13.85
C PRO A 134 10.13 -13.52 14.30
#